data_AF-A0A1G1AKT8-F1
#
_entry.id   AF-A0A1G1AKT8-F1
#
_cell.length_a   1.000
_cell.length_b   1.000
_cell.length_c   1.000
_cell.angle_alpha   90.00
_cell.angle_beta   90.00
_cell.angle_gamma   90.00
#
_symmetry.space_group_name_H-M   'P 1'
#
loop_
_entity.id
_entity.type
_entity.pdbx_description
1 polymer ?
#
loop_
_entity_poly.entity_id
_entity_poly.type
_entity_poly.pdbx_seq_one_letter_code
_entity_poly.pdbx_strand_id
1 'polypeptide(L)'
;MKKRHLTTMVCFCAAFVFFAGVVLAQDKAKGERKEGLKHQEKGLNRGDGSGIMGGDMQDAIIGRIVNNPQAASEFGLSEEQIQTLKASMEDMRKQNEVLQKQLKDSGLEQAKLMTESSVDEQALFAAVEKAGKVRTDMAKARITHMLTVKKTLKPEQINKIREMVQNRVKQMRNEGDAHGLKNKGDVENAKDRLRERMKKRTQDENKSSTEKPADAT
;
A
#
# COMPACT_ATOMS: atom_id res chain seq x y z
N MET A 1 5.52 61.07 6.82
CA MET A 1 4.53 61.87 6.06
C MET A 1 3.95 61.03 4.92
N LYS A 2 2.61 61.02 4.77
CA LYS A 2 1.77 60.56 3.63
C LYS A 2 1.87 59.06 3.25
N LYS A 3 1.00 58.17 3.77
CA LYS A 3 -0.39 57.86 3.35
C LYS A 3 -0.58 57.73 1.84
N ARG A 4 -1.01 56.55 1.38
CA ARG A 4 -2.12 56.32 0.41
C ARG A 4 -2.63 54.88 0.52
N HIS A 5 -3.82 54.75 1.08
CA HIS A 5 -4.70 53.58 1.04
C HIS A 5 -5.49 53.54 -0.28
N LEU A 6 -6.15 52.41 -0.51
CA LEU A 6 -7.54 52.29 -1.00
C LEU A 6 -7.83 52.56 -2.49
N THR A 7 -7.91 51.50 -3.30
CA THR A 7 -8.86 51.27 -4.41
C THR A 7 -8.43 49.96 -5.07
N THR A 8 -9.16 48.85 -5.04
CA THR A 8 -10.38 48.62 -5.81
C THR A 8 -11.19 47.47 -5.20
N MET A 9 -12.30 47.87 -4.57
CA MET A 9 -13.48 47.06 -4.31
C MET A 9 -14.43 47.28 -5.51
N VAL A 10 -15.35 46.34 -5.74
CA VAL A 10 -16.50 46.37 -6.68
C VAL A 10 -16.26 45.65 -8.02
N CYS A 11 -16.76 44.40 -8.11
CA CYS A 11 -17.67 43.91 -9.15
C CYS A 11 -17.75 42.37 -9.14
N PHE A 12 -18.63 41.79 -8.30
CA PHE A 12 -19.19 40.45 -8.54
C PHE A 12 -20.57 40.38 -7.89
N CYS A 13 -21.54 41.01 -8.55
CA CYS A 13 -22.96 40.73 -8.36
C CYS A 13 -23.44 39.97 -9.60
N ALA A 14 -24.43 39.10 -9.38
CA ALA A 14 -25.21 38.35 -10.36
C ALA A 14 -24.63 37.01 -10.85
N ALA A 15 -24.93 35.95 -10.12
CA ALA A 15 -25.73 34.82 -10.60
C ALA A 15 -25.74 33.73 -9.53
N PHE A 16 -26.92 33.35 -9.05
CA PHE A 16 -27.36 31.99 -8.69
C PHE A 16 -28.61 32.09 -7.82
N VAL A 17 -29.73 32.38 -8.49
CA VAL A 17 -31.07 32.05 -8.02
C VAL A 17 -31.46 30.75 -8.74
N PHE A 18 -32.21 29.89 -8.03
CA PHE A 18 -32.81 28.62 -8.43
C PHE A 18 -32.00 27.35 -8.19
N PHE A 19 -32.14 26.79 -6.98
CA PHE A 19 -32.49 25.38 -6.84
C PHE A 19 -33.33 25.18 -5.57
N ALA A 20 -34.64 25.39 -5.73
CA ALA A 20 -35.65 24.92 -4.79
C ALA A 20 -36.35 23.71 -5.43
N GLY A 21 -36.39 22.59 -4.70
CA GLY A 21 -37.18 21.42 -5.06
C GLY A 21 -36.35 20.20 -5.47
N VAL A 22 -36.12 19.28 -4.53
CA VAL A 22 -36.84 18.01 -4.42
C VAL A 22 -36.39 17.38 -3.09
N VAL A 23 -37.25 17.51 -2.09
CA VAL A 23 -37.27 16.64 -0.91
C VAL A 23 -38.37 15.62 -1.19
N LEU A 24 -38.07 14.34 -0.98
CA LEU A 24 -38.91 13.29 -0.38
C LEU A 24 -38.57 11.90 -0.96
N ALA A 25 -38.50 10.94 -0.03
CA ALA A 25 -38.62 9.48 -0.17
C ALA A 25 -37.32 8.66 -0.19
N GLN A 26 -36.77 8.39 1.01
CA GLN A 26 -36.26 7.05 1.29
C GLN A 26 -36.88 6.54 2.60
N ASP A 27 -37.89 5.70 2.40
CA ASP A 27 -38.53 4.91 3.43
C ASP A 27 -37.60 3.80 3.93
N LYS A 28 -37.59 3.70 5.26
CA LYS A 28 -37.40 2.52 6.12
C LYS A 28 -37.18 1.17 5.41
N ALA A 29 -35.99 0.62 5.61
CA ALA A 29 -35.84 -0.82 5.79
C ALA A 29 -34.89 -1.08 6.98
N LYS A 30 -35.48 -1.16 8.18
CA LYS A 30 -34.86 -1.78 9.35
C LYS A 30 -34.85 -3.29 9.13
N GLY A 31 -33.66 -3.85 8.94
CA GLY A 31 -33.40 -5.29 8.97
C GLY A 31 -32.31 -5.57 9.98
N GLU A 32 -32.72 -6.11 11.12
CA GLU A 32 -31.87 -6.54 12.23
C GLU A 32 -30.85 -7.59 11.76
N ARG A 33 -29.55 -7.34 11.96
CA ARG A 33 -28.54 -8.40 12.00
C ARG A 33 -27.82 -8.35 13.34
N LYS A 34 -28.17 -9.35 14.15
CA LYS A 34 -27.57 -9.65 15.44
C LYS A 34 -26.11 -10.09 15.27
N GLU A 35 -25.28 -9.49 16.10
CA GLU A 35 -24.16 -10.08 16.85
C GLU A 35 -23.47 -11.31 16.25
N GLY A 36 -22.23 -11.11 15.79
CA GLY A 36 -21.35 -12.22 15.44
C GLY A 36 -20.05 -11.84 14.74
N LEU A 37 -19.36 -10.76 15.15
CA LEU A 37 -17.98 -10.51 14.70
C LEU A 37 -17.08 -10.15 15.88
N LYS A 38 -16.60 -11.20 16.56
CA LYS A 38 -15.41 -11.14 17.44
C LYS A 38 -14.34 -12.07 16.88
N HIS A 39 -13.65 -11.64 15.83
CA HIS A 39 -12.27 -12.01 15.45
C HIS A 39 -12.06 -11.75 13.95
N GLN A 40 -11.56 -10.56 13.57
CA GLN A 40 -10.68 -10.45 12.39
C GLN A 40 -9.96 -9.08 12.30
N GLU A 41 -9.21 -8.66 13.33
CA GLU A 41 -8.29 -7.51 13.23
C GLU A 41 -6.86 -7.90 12.79
N LYS A 42 -6.72 -8.97 11.99
CA LYS A 42 -5.45 -9.30 11.32
C LYS A 42 -5.73 -9.77 9.90
N GLY A 43 -5.76 -8.84 8.96
CA GLY A 43 -5.57 -9.21 7.55
C GLY A 43 -6.36 -8.41 6.55
N LEU A 44 -6.16 -7.09 6.47
CA LEU A 44 -6.54 -6.31 5.28
C LEU A 44 -5.45 -5.30 4.90
N ASN A 45 -4.18 -5.74 4.94
CA ASN A 45 -3.08 -5.07 4.24
C ASN A 45 -2.45 -6.05 3.23
N ARG A 46 -3.30 -6.77 2.49
CA ARG A 46 -2.93 -7.47 1.25
C ARG A 46 -3.22 -6.53 0.06
N GLY A 47 -2.58 -5.37 0.08
CA GLY A 47 -2.33 -4.63 -1.15
C GLY A 47 -1.25 -5.39 -1.92
N ASP A 48 -1.54 -5.68 -3.19
CA ASP A 48 -0.59 -5.91 -4.27
C ASP A 48 0.79 -6.50 -3.92
N GLY A 49 0.93 -7.81 -4.11
CA GLY A 49 2.15 -8.60 -3.92
C GLY A 49 3.33 -8.28 -4.85
N SER A 50 3.64 -7.00 -5.06
CA SER A 50 4.69 -6.52 -5.97
C SER A 50 5.51 -5.34 -5.43
N GLY A 51 5.26 -4.84 -4.21
CA GLY A 51 5.91 -3.62 -3.69
C GLY A 51 7.21 -3.80 -2.87
N ILE A 52 7.48 -4.98 -2.30
CA ILE A 52 8.56 -5.17 -1.31
C ILE A 52 9.93 -5.53 -1.94
N MET A 53 10.00 -5.82 -3.24
CA MET A 53 11.10 -6.63 -3.79
C MET A 53 12.31 -5.87 -4.36
N GLY A 54 12.35 -4.53 -4.29
CA GLY A 54 13.42 -3.75 -4.96
C GLY A 54 14.42 -3.10 -4.00
N GLY A 55 14.06 -1.92 -3.48
CA GLY A 55 15.00 -1.12 -2.71
C GLY A 55 15.02 -1.42 -1.22
N ASP A 56 13.90 -1.84 -0.62
CA ASP A 56 13.83 -2.07 0.84
C ASP A 56 14.71 -3.25 1.26
N MET A 57 14.85 -4.24 0.37
CA MET A 57 15.73 -5.39 0.58
C MET A 57 17.21 -5.02 0.44
N GLN A 58 17.55 -4.14 -0.50
CA GLN A 58 18.91 -3.64 -0.65
C GLN A 58 19.33 -2.86 0.60
N ASP A 59 18.47 -1.98 1.10
CA ASP A 59 18.71 -1.21 2.32
C ASP A 59 18.85 -2.13 3.54
N ALA A 60 18.01 -3.17 3.64
CA ALA A 60 18.13 -4.17 4.70
C ALA A 60 19.46 -4.95 4.64
N ILE A 61 19.96 -5.26 3.44
CA ILE A 61 21.25 -5.95 3.26
C ILE A 61 22.41 -5.01 3.60
N ILE A 62 22.40 -3.77 3.11
CA ILE A 62 23.40 -2.76 3.45
C ILE A 62 23.42 -2.54 4.97
N GLY A 63 22.25 -2.42 5.59
CA GLY A 63 22.09 -2.32 7.04
C GLY A 63 22.73 -3.49 7.79
N ARG A 64 22.61 -4.72 7.30
CA ARG A 64 23.30 -5.88 7.91
C ARG A 64 24.81 -5.82 7.72
N ILE A 65 25.29 -5.41 6.55
CA ILE A 65 26.72 -5.31 6.25
C ILE A 65 27.38 -4.28 7.17
N VAL A 66 26.83 -3.06 7.27
CA VAL A 66 27.46 -2.00 8.07
C VAL A 66 27.37 -2.23 9.58
N ASN A 67 26.41 -3.05 10.04
CA ASN A 67 26.27 -3.42 11.44
C ASN A 67 27.07 -4.67 11.83
N ASN A 68 27.68 -5.35 10.85
CA ASN A 68 28.55 -6.50 11.08
C ASN A 68 29.99 -6.16 10.65
N PRO A 69 30.94 -5.97 11.59
CA PRO A 69 32.32 -5.61 11.27
C PRO A 69 33.01 -6.58 10.30
N GLN A 70 32.74 -7.89 10.42
CA GLN A 70 33.32 -8.89 9.54
C GLN A 70 32.80 -8.74 8.11
N ALA A 71 31.49 -8.56 7.94
CA ALA A 71 30.90 -8.32 6.63
C ALA A 71 31.38 -6.98 6.04
N ALA A 72 31.47 -5.91 6.84
CA ALA A 72 31.98 -4.64 6.34
C ALA A 72 33.43 -4.76 5.83
N SER A 73 34.28 -5.51 6.53
CA SER A 73 35.66 -5.80 6.10
C SER A 73 35.73 -6.62 4.82
N GLU A 74 34.89 -7.65 4.65
CA GLU A 74 34.81 -8.46 3.42
C GLU A 74 34.38 -7.65 2.19
N PHE A 75 33.73 -6.51 2.40
CA PHE A 75 33.31 -5.56 1.37
C PHE A 75 34.29 -4.41 1.20
N GLY A 76 35.38 -4.39 1.98
CA GLY A 76 36.38 -3.33 1.96
C GLY A 76 35.78 -1.96 2.28
N LEU A 77 34.78 -1.91 3.15
CA LEU A 77 34.21 -0.64 3.60
C LEU A 77 35.15 0.02 4.59
N SER A 78 35.45 1.31 4.38
CA SER A 78 36.17 2.10 5.39
C SER A 78 35.24 2.47 6.55
N GLU A 79 35.83 2.80 7.70
CA GLU A 79 35.06 3.26 8.87
C GLU A 79 34.23 4.51 8.55
N GLU A 80 34.78 5.45 7.78
CA GLU A 80 34.06 6.64 7.31
C GLU A 80 32.85 6.29 6.43
N GLN A 81 33.00 5.31 5.53
CA GLN A 81 31.88 4.82 4.71
C GLN A 81 30.80 4.18 5.59
N ILE A 82 31.20 3.36 6.57
CA ILE A 82 30.28 2.70 7.51
C ILE A 82 29.48 3.74 8.30
N GLN A 83 30.15 4.74 8.88
CA GLN A 83 29.51 5.80 9.66
C GLN A 83 28.55 6.64 8.81
N THR A 84 28.96 7.01 7.60
CA THR A 84 28.13 7.77 6.66
C THR A 84 26.85 7.00 6.30
N LEU A 85 26.98 5.70 6.01
CA LEU A 85 25.84 4.85 5.66
C LEU A 85 24.91 4.65 6.86
N LYS A 86 25.45 4.44 8.07
CA LYS A 86 24.67 4.35 9.31
C LYS A 86 23.85 5.61 9.57
N ALA A 87 24.50 6.77 9.54
CA ALA A 87 23.84 8.05 9.74
C ALA A 87 22.72 8.26 8.70
N SER A 88 23.00 7.99 7.42
CA SER A 88 21.99 8.13 6.37
C SER A 88 20.78 7.20 6.54
N MET A 89 20.99 5.95 6.98
CA MET A 89 19.89 5.03 7.27
C MET A 89 19.07 5.47 8.48
N GLU A 90 19.72 5.94 9.54
CA GLU A 90 19.02 6.44 10.73
C GLU A 90 18.17 7.67 10.39
N ASP A 91 18.72 8.61 9.64
CA ASP A 91 18.00 9.82 9.22
C ASP A 91 16.80 9.48 8.33
N MET A 92 17.00 8.60 7.34
CA MET A 92 15.91 8.10 6.50
C MET A 92 14.81 7.43 7.34
N ARG A 93 15.20 6.59 8.31
CA ARG A 93 14.25 5.90 9.19
C ARG A 93 13.44 6.88 10.02
N LYS A 94 14.10 7.83 10.69
CA LYS A 94 13.43 8.88 11.49
C LYS A 94 12.47 9.69 10.64
N GLN A 95 12.89 10.10 9.44
CA GLN A 95 12.04 10.84 8.51
C GLN A 95 10.83 10.01 8.06
N ASN A 96 11.04 8.74 7.69
CA ASN A 96 9.95 7.86 7.28
C ASN A 96 8.96 7.57 8.42
N GLU A 97 9.39 7.44 9.66
CA GLU A 97 8.49 7.26 10.81
C GLU A 97 7.56 8.47 10.99
N VAL A 98 8.10 9.69 10.88
CA VAL A 98 7.30 10.93 10.93
C VAL A 98 6.33 11.01 9.75
N LEU A 99 6.80 10.75 8.53
CA LEU A 99 5.98 10.83 7.31
C LEU A 99 4.89 9.76 7.28
N GLN A 100 5.17 8.53 7.73
CA GLN A 100 4.16 7.47 7.84
C GLN A 100 3.06 7.87 8.82
N LYS A 101 3.42 8.49 9.95
CA LYS A 101 2.43 9.02 10.89
C LYS A 101 1.55 10.09 10.21
N GLN A 102 2.14 11.05 9.51
CA GLN A 102 1.39 12.08 8.79
C GLN A 102 0.46 11.51 7.70
N LEU A 103 0.92 10.46 7.01
CA LEU A 103 0.11 9.76 6.00
C LEU A 103 -1.08 9.07 6.65
N LYS A 104 -0.86 8.40 7.78
CA LYS A 104 -1.92 7.76 8.57
C LYS A 104 -2.93 8.79 9.08
N ASP A 105 -2.45 9.90 9.62
CA ASP A 105 -3.31 10.99 10.12
C ASP A 105 -4.17 11.57 8.99
N SER A 106 -3.60 11.79 7.80
CA SER A 106 -4.35 12.23 6.62
C SER A 106 -5.39 11.20 6.16
N GLY A 107 -5.09 9.90 6.27
CA GLY A 107 -6.04 8.83 5.98
C GLY A 107 -7.22 8.79 6.96
N LEU A 108 -6.96 9.02 8.25
CA LEU A 108 -8.02 9.14 9.27
C LEU A 108 -8.88 10.38 9.05
N GLU A 109 -8.27 11.50 8.65
CA GLU A 109 -8.97 12.74 8.29
C GLU A 109 -9.92 12.54 7.11
N GLN A 110 -9.45 11.89 6.04
CA GLN A 110 -10.30 11.53 4.89
C GLN A 110 -11.46 10.60 5.31
N ALA A 111 -11.18 9.57 6.11
CA ALA A 111 -12.21 8.65 6.59
C ALA A 111 -13.27 9.38 7.42
N LYS A 112 -12.85 10.33 8.28
CA LYS A 112 -13.77 11.14 9.07
C LYS A 112 -14.68 11.99 8.18
N LEU A 113 -14.11 12.76 7.25
CA LEU A 113 -14.86 13.63 6.33
C LEU A 113 -15.90 12.86 5.50
N MET A 114 -15.56 11.63 5.10
CA MET A 114 -16.48 10.76 4.35
C MET A 114 -17.64 10.20 5.19
N THR A 115 -17.57 10.23 6.52
CA THR A 115 -18.63 9.74 7.42
C THR A 115 -19.56 10.84 7.92
N GLU A 116 -19.27 12.10 7.60
CA GLU A 116 -20.10 13.25 7.99
C GLU A 116 -21.42 13.26 7.19
N SER A 117 -22.49 13.79 7.80
CA SER A 117 -23.84 13.79 7.19
C SER A 117 -23.92 14.62 5.90
N SER A 118 -23.03 15.61 5.76
CA SER A 118 -22.79 16.35 4.52
C SER A 118 -21.29 16.30 4.24
N VAL A 119 -20.90 15.82 3.06
CA VAL A 119 -19.49 15.75 2.68
C VAL A 119 -19.01 17.14 2.26
N ASP A 120 -18.00 17.65 2.96
CA ASP A 120 -17.26 18.84 2.52
C ASP A 120 -16.19 18.42 1.49
N GLU A 121 -16.52 18.60 0.20
CA GLU A 121 -15.64 18.25 -0.92
C GLU A 121 -14.30 19.00 -0.87
N GLN A 122 -14.30 20.27 -0.45
CA GLN A 122 -13.08 21.08 -0.41
C GLN A 122 -12.13 20.55 0.68
N ALA A 123 -12.67 20.25 1.86
CA ALA A 123 -11.88 19.65 2.93
C ALA A 123 -11.34 18.26 2.54
N LEU A 124 -12.15 17.46 1.84
CA LEU A 124 -11.73 16.14 1.37
C LEU A 124 -10.58 16.24 0.37
N PHE A 125 -10.68 17.12 -0.62
CA PHE A 125 -9.60 17.33 -1.60
C PHE A 125 -8.31 17.85 -0.94
N ALA A 126 -8.41 18.77 0.01
CA ALA A 126 -7.26 19.24 0.78
C ALA A 126 -6.56 18.09 1.55
N ALA A 127 -7.34 17.18 2.16
CA ALA A 127 -6.81 16.01 2.85
C ALA A 127 -6.13 15.01 1.89
N VAL A 128 -6.63 14.88 0.66
CA VAL A 128 -6.00 14.07 -0.41
C VAL A 128 -4.69 14.69 -0.87
N GLU A 129 -4.64 16.00 -1.11
CA GLU A 129 -3.43 16.72 -1.51
C GLU A 129 -2.33 16.62 -0.45
N LYS A 130 -2.70 16.77 0.82
CA LYS A 130 -1.80 16.58 1.97
C LYS A 130 -1.20 15.18 1.97
N ALA A 131 -2.02 14.14 1.79
CA ALA A 131 -1.52 12.77 1.68
C ALA A 131 -0.61 12.57 0.45
N GLY A 132 -0.93 13.22 -0.68
CA GLY A 132 -0.08 13.24 -1.87
C GLY A 132 1.31 13.83 -1.59
N LYS A 133 1.35 15.00 -0.96
CA LYS A 133 2.60 15.67 -0.55
C LYS A 133 3.46 14.78 0.35
N VAL A 134 2.86 14.15 1.35
CA VAL A 134 3.58 13.22 2.26
C VAL A 134 4.20 12.06 1.49
N ARG A 135 3.48 11.45 0.53
CA ARG A 135 4.04 10.38 -0.32
C ARG A 135 5.21 10.87 -1.17
N THR A 136 5.11 12.09 -1.73
CA THR A 136 6.22 12.71 -2.46
C THR A 136 7.44 12.91 -1.57
N ASP A 137 7.25 13.37 -0.33
CA ASP A 137 8.35 13.60 0.59
C ASP A 137 8.99 12.28 1.07
N MET A 138 8.21 11.20 1.23
CA MET A 138 8.76 9.85 1.45
C MET A 138 9.64 9.39 0.28
N ALA A 139 9.20 9.63 -0.95
CA ALA A 139 9.98 9.28 -2.14
C ALA A 139 11.30 10.09 -2.21
N LYS A 140 11.26 11.39 -1.87
CA LYS A 140 12.47 12.23 -1.80
C LYS A 140 13.44 11.73 -0.73
N ALA A 141 12.96 11.36 0.46
CA ALA A 141 13.80 10.82 1.52
C ALA A 141 14.52 9.54 1.06
N ARG A 142 13.78 8.63 0.40
CA ARG A 142 14.35 7.41 -0.19
C ARG A 142 15.40 7.70 -1.26
N ILE A 143 15.11 8.58 -2.21
CA ILE A 143 16.06 8.96 -3.27
C ILE A 143 17.32 9.57 -2.66
N THR A 144 17.16 10.43 -1.64
CA THR A 144 18.28 11.05 -0.94
C THR A 144 19.19 9.99 -0.32
N HIS A 145 18.62 9.00 0.38
CA HIS A 145 19.36 7.88 0.91
C HIS A 145 20.10 7.09 -0.18
N MET A 146 19.40 6.72 -1.27
CA MET A 146 20.00 5.99 -2.39
C MET A 146 21.15 6.77 -3.05
N LEU A 147 21.03 8.10 -3.15
CA LEU A 147 22.11 8.95 -3.67
C LEU A 147 23.30 8.97 -2.72
N THR A 148 23.08 9.01 -1.41
CA THR A 148 24.15 8.90 -0.41
C THR A 148 24.87 7.56 -0.55
N VAL A 149 24.13 6.44 -0.60
CA VAL A 149 24.71 5.10 -0.81
C VAL A 149 25.58 5.06 -2.08
N LYS A 150 25.07 5.59 -3.20
CA LYS A 150 25.81 5.64 -4.47
C LYS A 150 27.05 6.53 -4.44
N LYS A 151 27.05 7.60 -3.66
CA LYS A 151 28.19 8.52 -3.52
C LYS A 151 29.26 7.94 -2.59
N THR A 152 28.85 7.20 -1.56
CA THR A 152 29.75 6.63 -0.56
C THR A 152 30.43 5.35 -1.04
N LEU A 153 29.71 4.49 -1.78
CA LEU A 153 30.22 3.20 -2.22
C LEU A 153 30.87 3.27 -3.60
N LYS A 154 31.94 2.49 -3.81
CA LYS A 154 32.55 2.30 -5.13
C LYS A 154 31.63 1.46 -6.03
N PRO A 155 31.68 1.64 -7.37
CA PRO A 155 30.87 0.84 -8.31
C PRO A 155 31.02 -0.68 -8.12
N GLU A 156 32.25 -1.14 -7.83
CA GLU A 156 32.54 -2.56 -7.56
C GLU A 156 31.82 -3.07 -6.30
N GLN A 157 31.78 -2.27 -5.23
CA GLN A 157 31.10 -2.61 -3.99
C GLN A 157 29.58 -2.69 -4.21
N ILE A 158 29.03 -1.77 -4.99
CA ILE A 158 27.60 -1.76 -5.36
C ILE A 158 27.23 -3.01 -6.15
N ASN A 159 28.07 -3.43 -7.11
CA ASN A 159 27.84 -4.63 -7.90
C ASN A 159 27.84 -5.89 -7.02
N LYS A 160 28.82 -6.02 -6.11
CA LYS A 160 28.89 -7.14 -5.16
C LYS A 160 27.64 -7.21 -4.27
N ILE A 161 27.16 -6.06 -3.76
CA ILE A 161 25.92 -5.99 -2.99
C ILE A 161 24.72 -6.40 -3.85
N ARG A 162 24.63 -5.90 -5.08
CA ARG A 162 23.54 -6.22 -6.01
C ARG A 162 23.47 -7.72 -6.32
N GLU A 163 24.61 -8.36 -6.58
CA GLU A 163 24.69 -9.81 -6.80
C GLU A 163 24.21 -10.58 -5.57
N MET A 164 24.61 -10.16 -4.37
CA MET A 164 24.14 -10.78 -3.13
C MET A 164 22.61 -10.64 -2.98
N VAL A 165 22.06 -9.45 -3.22
CA VAL A 165 20.61 -9.21 -3.19
C VAL A 165 19.91 -10.12 -4.19
N GLN A 166 20.40 -10.20 -5.44
CA GLN A 166 19.82 -11.05 -6.47
C GLN A 166 19.87 -12.53 -6.10
N ASN A 167 20.99 -13.01 -5.55
CA ASN A 167 21.13 -14.39 -5.11
C ASN A 167 20.19 -14.69 -3.94
N ARG A 168 20.02 -13.74 -3.01
CA ARG A 168 19.07 -13.88 -1.90
C ARG A 168 17.62 -13.91 -2.39
N VAL A 169 17.25 -13.04 -3.32
CA VAL A 169 15.90 -13.04 -3.94
C VAL A 169 15.66 -14.37 -4.67
N LYS A 170 16.62 -14.87 -5.44
CA LYS A 170 16.53 -16.18 -6.11
C LYS A 170 16.35 -17.31 -5.10
N GLN A 171 17.13 -17.31 -4.01
CA GLN A 171 17.00 -18.30 -2.95
C GLN A 171 15.61 -18.26 -2.30
N MET A 172 15.12 -17.06 -1.94
CA MET A 172 13.79 -16.91 -1.35
C MET A 172 12.66 -17.29 -2.31
N ARG A 173 12.84 -17.08 -3.62
CA ARG A 173 11.88 -17.54 -4.63
C ARG A 173 11.86 -19.07 -4.69
N ASN A 174 13.03 -19.71 -4.76
CA ASN A 174 13.14 -21.17 -4.79
C ASN A 174 12.64 -21.82 -3.48
N GLU A 175 12.86 -21.19 -2.33
CA GLU A 175 12.38 -21.66 -1.02
C GLU A 175 10.89 -21.35 -0.80
N GLY A 176 10.38 -20.25 -1.33
CA GLY A 176 8.96 -19.87 -1.31
C GLY A 176 8.10 -20.81 -2.16
N ASP A 177 8.61 -21.21 -3.32
CA ASP A 177 8.00 -22.27 -4.15
C ASP A 177 8.04 -23.64 -3.44
N ALA A 178 9.03 -23.88 -2.57
CA ALA A 178 9.14 -25.09 -1.77
C ALA A 178 8.22 -25.11 -0.53
N HIS A 179 7.76 -23.97 -0.03
CA HIS A 179 6.84 -23.90 1.12
C HIS A 179 5.35 -23.85 0.75
N GLY A 180 5.02 -23.52 -0.51
CA GLY A 180 3.64 -23.57 -1.02
C GLY A 180 3.14 -24.94 -1.44
N LEU A 181 4.03 -25.95 -1.56
CA LEU A 181 3.72 -27.31 -2.02
C LEU A 181 4.35 -28.38 -1.13
N LYS A 182 4.52 -28.12 0.17
CA LYS A 182 5.30 -28.99 1.07
C LYS A 182 4.57 -30.24 1.57
N ASN A 183 3.38 -30.54 1.06
CA ASN A 183 2.73 -31.82 1.31
C ASN A 183 2.18 -32.36 -0.01
N LYS A 184 2.74 -33.48 -0.50
CA LYS A 184 2.14 -34.27 -1.59
C LYS A 184 0.65 -34.55 -1.33
N GLY A 185 0.27 -34.72 -0.06
CA GLY A 185 -1.11 -34.88 0.37
C GLY A 185 -1.99 -33.65 0.13
N ASP A 186 -1.47 -32.42 0.26
CA ASP A 186 -2.24 -31.19 0.04
C ASP A 186 -2.48 -30.94 -1.46
N VAL A 187 -1.54 -31.35 -2.31
CA VAL A 187 -1.68 -31.27 -3.78
C VAL A 187 -2.68 -32.31 -4.30
N GLU A 188 -2.66 -33.54 -3.78
CA GLU A 188 -3.66 -34.57 -4.07
C GLU A 188 -5.05 -34.12 -3.60
N ASN A 189 -5.16 -33.63 -2.35
CA ASN A 189 -6.42 -33.14 -1.79
C ASN A 189 -6.97 -31.93 -2.57
N ALA A 190 -6.10 -31.02 -3.06
CA ALA A 190 -6.51 -29.93 -3.93
C ALA A 190 -7.03 -30.42 -5.30
N LYS A 191 -6.40 -31.43 -5.90
CA LYS A 191 -6.86 -32.06 -7.15
C LYS A 191 -8.20 -32.77 -6.96
N ASP A 192 -8.39 -33.45 -5.84
CA ASP A 192 -9.64 -34.14 -5.53
C ASP A 192 -10.79 -33.16 -5.31
N ARG A 193 -10.56 -32.07 -4.56
CA ARG A 193 -11.55 -30.98 -4.41
C ARG A 193 -11.93 -30.34 -5.75
N LEU A 194 -10.99 -30.21 -6.67
CA LEU A 194 -11.27 -29.70 -8.01
C LEU A 194 -12.11 -30.68 -8.82
N ARG A 195 -11.78 -31.98 -8.77
CA ARG A 195 -12.55 -33.04 -9.43
C ARG A 195 -13.99 -33.11 -8.90
N GLU A 196 -14.19 -33.00 -7.59
CA GLU A 196 -15.53 -32.96 -6.99
C GLU A 196 -16.33 -31.75 -7.45
N ARG A 197 -15.72 -30.57 -7.50
CA ARG A 197 -16.38 -29.35 -8.01
C ARG A 197 -16.81 -29.49 -9.47
N MET A 198 -15.98 -30.12 -10.31
CA MET A 198 -16.30 -30.36 -11.70
C MET A 198 -17.45 -31.37 -11.85
N LYS A 199 -17.44 -32.47 -11.08
CA LYS A 199 -18.55 -33.44 -11.05
C LYS A 199 -19.87 -32.79 -10.63
N LYS A 200 -19.83 -31.94 -9.59
CA LYS A 200 -21.02 -31.23 -9.11
C LYS A 200 -21.60 -30.31 -10.20
N ARG A 201 -20.75 -29.53 -10.89
CA ARG A 201 -21.19 -28.70 -12.03
C ARG A 201 -21.85 -29.52 -13.13
N THR A 202 -21.27 -30.65 -13.52
CA THR A 202 -21.85 -31.50 -14.56
C THR A 202 -23.20 -32.11 -14.13
N GLN A 203 -23.38 -32.40 -12.84
CA GLN A 203 -24.66 -32.89 -12.32
C GLN A 203 -25.72 -31.79 -12.28
N ASP A 204 -25.35 -30.59 -11.84
CA ASP A 204 -26.25 -29.43 -11.81
C ASP A 204 -26.68 -29.04 -13.25
N GLU A 205 -25.76 -29.09 -14.22
CA GLU A 205 -26.04 -28.85 -15.65
C GLU A 205 -26.98 -29.92 -16.25
N ASN A 206 -26.76 -31.20 -15.93
CA ASN A 206 -27.65 -32.28 -16.39
C ASN A 206 -29.02 -32.25 -15.73
N LYS A 207 -29.13 -31.83 -14.47
CA LYS A 207 -30.43 -31.70 -13.78
C LYS A 207 -31.23 -30.52 -14.33
N SER A 208 -30.56 -29.41 -14.63
CA SER A 208 -31.18 -28.23 -15.24
C SER A 208 -31.70 -28.47 -16.65
N SER A 209 -31.17 -29.44 -17.41
CA SER A 209 -31.64 -29.75 -18.76
C SER A 209 -32.83 -30.71 -18.80
N THR A 210 -33.08 -31.46 -17.72
CA THR A 210 -34.24 -32.37 -17.59
C THR A 210 -35.50 -31.72 -17.00
N GLU A 211 -35.39 -30.55 -16.36
CA GLU A 211 -36.52 -29.82 -15.76
C GLU A 211 -37.10 -28.72 -16.67
N LYS A 212 -36.87 -28.79 -17.99
CA LYS A 212 -37.55 -27.88 -18.93
C LYS A 212 -39.04 -28.26 -18.97
N PRO A 213 -39.97 -27.42 -18.46
CA PRO A 213 -41.37 -27.80 -18.37
C PRO A 213 -41.93 -27.98 -19.77
N ALA A 214 -42.43 -29.18 -20.03
CA ALA A 214 -43.24 -29.49 -21.20
C ALA A 214 -44.65 -28.91 -21.01
N ASP A 215 -44.76 -27.57 -21.00
CA ASP A 215 -46.04 -26.87 -21.04
C ASP A 215 -45.91 -25.67 -21.96
N ALA A 216 -46.11 -25.93 -23.25
CA ALA A 216 -46.50 -24.94 -24.24
C ALA A 216 -47.36 -25.66 -25.29
N THR A 217 -48.62 -25.92 -24.93
CA THR A 217 -49.70 -26.18 -25.89
C THR A 217 -50.89 -25.31 -25.52
#